data_AF-A0A4Q7FFB9-F1
#
_entry.id   AF-A0A4Q7FFB9-F1
#
_cell.length_a   1.000
_cell.length_b   1.000
_cell.length_c   1.000
_cell.angle_alpha   90.00
_cell.angle_beta   90.00
_cell.angle_gamma   90.00
#
_symmetry.space_group_name_H-M   'P 1'
#
loop_
_entity.id
_entity.type
_entity.pdbx_description
1 polymer ?
#
loop_
_entity_poly.entity_id
_entity_poly.type
_entity_poly.pdbx_seq_one_letter_code
_entity_poly.pdbx_strand_id
1 'polypeptide(L)'
;MRKVLAAKLHGIHVTEANLHYHGSITLDPDQCHEAGILPMEFVEIWNKNSGARISTYVIFGEPGSRCCVLNGAAARTCQVGDQIIVCSSRYVDEAQIVRLKPRILAFDRNNHITDRMIYSVTLDGAERYCFEIRGEAGDVKPIPLRTAELELRPTDRIGIENEPHLCSHGRAGHGSKAATVEGGGAAPRDDDRL
;
A
#
# COMPACT_ATOMS: atom_id res chain seq x y z
N MET A 1 -2.95 17.08 -22.05
CA MET A 1 -3.55 16.38 -20.89
C MET A 1 -2.51 15.57 -20.10
N ARG A 2 -2.41 15.79 -18.79
CA ARG A 2 -1.56 15.05 -17.84
C ARG A 2 -2.44 14.36 -16.79
N LYS A 3 -2.15 13.10 -16.42
CA LYS A 3 -2.81 12.40 -15.29
C LYS A 3 -2.24 12.94 -13.98
N VAL A 4 -3.08 13.54 -13.14
CA VAL A 4 -2.69 14.15 -11.86
C VAL A 4 -3.57 13.66 -10.73
N LEU A 5 -3.09 13.77 -9.49
CA LEU A 5 -3.82 13.37 -8.29
C LEU A 5 -5.10 14.21 -8.14
N ALA A 6 -6.24 13.55 -7.92
CA ALA A 6 -7.53 14.19 -7.70
C ALA A 6 -7.94 14.13 -6.22
N ALA A 7 -7.76 12.97 -5.59
CA ALA A 7 -7.99 12.76 -4.17
C ALA A 7 -7.14 11.59 -3.65
N LYS A 8 -6.97 11.49 -2.34
CA LYS A 8 -6.21 10.41 -1.71
C LYS A 8 -6.77 10.04 -0.34
N LEU A 9 -7.04 8.76 -0.15
CA LEU A 9 -7.26 8.16 1.16
C LEU A 9 -5.93 7.54 1.60
N HIS A 10 -5.25 8.21 2.53
CA HIS A 10 -3.92 7.83 2.98
C HIS A 10 -3.99 6.93 4.21
N GLY A 11 -3.61 5.67 4.03
CA GLY A 11 -3.40 4.78 5.15
C GLY A 11 -4.70 4.22 5.73
N ILE A 12 -5.75 4.10 4.92
CA ILE A 12 -7.00 3.42 5.30
C ILE A 12 -6.73 1.91 5.42
N HIS A 13 -7.34 1.26 6.40
CA HIS A 13 -7.16 -0.15 6.70
C HIS A 13 -8.21 -1.01 6.01
N VAL A 14 -7.79 -2.10 5.39
CA VAL A 14 -8.69 -3.09 4.78
C VAL A 14 -9.54 -3.74 5.87
N THR A 15 -10.86 -3.59 5.78
CA THR A 15 -11.82 -4.16 6.74
C THR A 15 -12.25 -5.57 6.35
N GLU A 16 -12.27 -5.87 5.04
CA GLU A 16 -12.62 -7.19 4.51
C GLU A 16 -11.91 -7.43 3.16
N ALA A 17 -11.65 -8.69 2.83
CA ALA A 17 -11.15 -9.11 1.52
C ALA A 17 -11.99 -10.29 1.01
N ASN A 18 -12.81 -10.06 -0.03
CA ASN A 18 -13.80 -11.04 -0.47
C ASN A 18 -13.58 -11.48 -1.92
N LEU A 19 -12.95 -12.65 -2.08
CA LEU A 19 -12.61 -13.21 -3.39
C LEU A 19 -13.83 -13.56 -4.25
N HIS A 20 -14.96 -13.90 -3.63
CA HIS A 20 -16.16 -14.38 -4.33
C HIS A 20 -17.18 -13.28 -4.60
N TYR A 21 -16.87 -12.04 -4.19
CA TYR A 21 -17.67 -10.87 -4.52
C TYR A 21 -17.24 -10.26 -5.88
N HIS A 22 -18.17 -9.57 -6.55
CA HIS A 22 -17.88 -8.92 -7.83
C HIS A 22 -16.79 -7.86 -7.68
N GLY A 23 -15.71 -8.01 -8.45
CA GLY A 23 -14.47 -7.26 -8.26
C GLY A 23 -14.62 -5.74 -8.34
N SER A 24 -14.02 -5.05 -7.37
CA SER A 24 -14.00 -3.58 -7.18
C SER A 24 -13.29 -3.28 -5.85
N ILE A 25 -13.31 -2.02 -5.40
CA ILE A 25 -13.16 -1.66 -3.99
C ILE A 25 -14.48 -1.09 -3.45
N THR A 26 -14.97 -1.62 -2.33
CA THR A 26 -16.08 -1.01 -1.59
C THR A 26 -15.54 -0.04 -0.55
N LEU A 27 -16.05 1.20 -0.56
CA LEU A 27 -15.65 2.26 0.38
C LEU A 27 -16.88 2.89 1.04
N ASP A 28 -16.67 3.45 2.24
CA ASP A 28 -17.66 4.29 2.92
C ASP A 28 -17.97 5.55 2.09
N PRO A 29 -19.25 5.77 1.71
CA PRO A 29 -19.69 6.96 0.99
C PRO A 29 -19.32 8.29 1.65
N ASP A 30 -19.38 8.39 2.98
CA ASP A 30 -19.12 9.65 3.69
C ASP A 30 -17.66 10.06 3.54
N GLN A 31 -16.75 9.09 3.63
CA GLN A 31 -15.32 9.30 3.40
C GLN A 31 -15.01 9.61 1.94
N CYS A 32 -15.72 8.97 1.01
CA CYS A 32 -15.59 9.24 -0.42
C CYS A 32 -16.07 10.65 -0.79
N HIS A 33 -17.24 11.06 -0.29
CA HIS A 33 -17.76 12.41 -0.47
C HIS A 33 -16.81 13.46 0.11
N GLU A 34 -16.25 13.18 1.29
CA GLU A 34 -15.26 14.05 1.89
C GLU A 34 -13.97 14.09 1.06
N ALA A 35 -13.50 12.99 0.47
CA ALA A 35 -12.33 13.04 -0.40
C ALA A 35 -12.62 13.64 -1.79
N GLY A 36 -13.88 13.63 -2.23
CA GLY A 36 -14.28 13.94 -3.60
C GLY A 36 -14.05 12.77 -4.57
N ILE A 37 -14.20 11.54 -4.09
CA ILE A 37 -14.15 10.29 -4.87
C ILE A 37 -15.58 9.88 -5.23
N LEU A 38 -15.81 9.56 -6.50
CA LEU A 38 -17.13 9.21 -7.05
C LEU A 38 -17.35 7.69 -7.13
N PRO A 39 -18.60 7.22 -7.09
CA PRO A 39 -18.89 5.83 -7.42
C PRO A 39 -18.56 5.59 -8.90
N MET A 40 -18.09 4.38 -9.21
CA MET A 40 -17.57 3.98 -10.54
C MET A 40 -16.28 4.72 -10.97
N GLU A 41 -15.70 5.57 -10.13
CA GLU A 41 -14.41 6.20 -10.43
C GLU A 41 -13.28 5.18 -10.33
N PHE A 42 -12.38 5.20 -11.31
CA PHE A 42 -11.15 4.42 -11.25
C PHE A 42 -10.17 5.01 -10.24
N VAL A 43 -9.61 4.14 -9.41
CA VAL A 43 -8.64 4.44 -8.37
C VAL A 43 -7.44 3.51 -8.47
N GLU A 44 -6.28 4.03 -8.10
CA GLU A 44 -5.08 3.24 -7.87
C GLU A 44 -5.01 2.89 -6.38
N ILE A 45 -4.70 1.63 -6.06
CA ILE A 45 -4.55 1.12 -4.70
C ILE A 45 -3.09 0.73 -4.49
N TRP A 46 -2.46 1.29 -3.46
CA TRP A 46 -1.10 0.98 -3.08
C TRP A 46 -1.08 0.38 -1.67
N ASN A 47 -0.79 -0.91 -1.58
CA ASN A 47 -0.73 -1.62 -0.30
C ASN A 47 0.63 -1.34 0.38
N LYS A 48 0.62 -0.73 1.57
CA LYS A 48 1.84 -0.40 2.32
C LYS A 48 2.50 -1.63 2.92
N ASN A 49 1.73 -2.68 3.21
CA ASN A 49 2.20 -3.90 3.85
C ASN A 49 2.89 -4.84 2.84
N SER A 50 2.29 -5.04 1.67
CA SER A 50 2.81 -5.96 0.64
C SER A 50 3.57 -5.27 -0.49
N GLY A 51 3.43 -3.95 -0.64
CA GLY A 51 3.94 -3.21 -1.79
C GLY A 51 3.13 -3.39 -3.07
N ALA A 52 2.05 -4.18 -3.05
CA ALA A 52 1.20 -4.41 -4.22
C ALA A 52 0.58 -3.09 -4.73
N ARG A 53 0.51 -2.95 -6.06
CA ARG A 53 -0.06 -1.78 -6.74
C ARG A 53 -1.04 -2.27 -7.78
N ILE A 54 -2.31 -1.93 -7.62
CA ILE A 54 -3.38 -2.31 -8.54
C ILE A 54 -4.26 -1.12 -8.90
N SER A 55 -5.04 -1.27 -9.95
CA SER A 55 -6.08 -0.33 -10.35
C SER A 55 -7.44 -1.04 -10.32
N THR A 56 -8.47 -0.36 -9.84
CA THR A 56 -9.85 -0.84 -9.82
C THR A 56 -10.81 0.34 -9.78
N TYR A 57 -12.11 0.11 -9.66
CA TYR A 57 -13.11 1.16 -9.51
C TYR A 57 -13.85 1.08 -8.17
N VAL A 58 -14.39 2.21 -7.74
CA VAL A 58 -15.07 2.36 -6.45
C VAL A 58 -16.54 1.95 -6.54
N ILE A 59 -16.99 1.20 -5.55
CA ILE A 59 -18.42 0.98 -5.23
C ILE A 59 -18.66 1.50 -3.81
N PHE A 60 -19.85 2.03 -3.57
CA PHE A 60 -20.25 2.52 -2.27
C PHE A 60 -20.79 1.39 -1.39
N GLY A 61 -20.31 1.35 -0.14
CA GLY A 61 -20.88 0.54 0.92
C GLY A 61 -21.95 1.29 1.71
N GLU A 62 -22.13 0.89 2.97
CA GLU A 62 -23.08 1.54 3.87
C GLU A 62 -22.48 2.86 4.43
N PRO A 63 -23.21 3.99 4.44
CA PRO A 63 -22.76 5.24 5.05
C PRO A 63 -22.35 5.09 6.51
N GLY A 64 -21.20 5.68 6.89
CA GLY A 64 -20.67 5.64 8.26
C GLY A 64 -20.10 4.28 8.69
N SER A 65 -20.12 3.26 7.82
CA SER A 65 -19.57 1.94 8.11
C SER A 65 -18.05 1.92 8.25
N ARG A 66 -17.37 2.91 7.66
CA ARG A 66 -15.91 3.01 7.53
C ARG A 66 -15.29 1.80 6.83
N CYS A 67 -16.08 1.15 5.96
CA CYS A 67 -15.64 -0.03 5.24
C CYS A 67 -14.55 0.31 4.20
N CYS A 68 -13.64 -0.64 4.03
CA CYS A 68 -12.64 -0.66 2.99
C CYS A 68 -12.46 -2.12 2.57
N VAL A 69 -13.18 -2.53 1.53
CA VAL A 69 -13.27 -3.95 1.14
C VAL A 69 -12.66 -4.12 -0.24
N LEU A 70 -11.64 -4.97 -0.36
CA LEU A 70 -11.14 -5.39 -1.68
C LEU A 70 -11.89 -6.64 -2.13
N ASN A 71 -12.59 -6.51 -3.25
CA ASN A 71 -13.45 -7.56 -3.80
C ASN A 71 -12.79 -8.29 -4.98
N GLY A 72 -13.22 -9.53 -5.23
CA GLY A 72 -12.84 -10.31 -6.39
C GLY A 72 -11.33 -10.51 -6.49
N ALA A 73 -10.77 -10.24 -7.66
CA ALA A 73 -9.32 -10.36 -7.89
C ALA A 73 -8.49 -9.47 -6.96
N ALA A 74 -9.00 -8.30 -6.55
CA ALA A 74 -8.29 -7.39 -5.65
C ALA A 74 -8.09 -7.99 -4.25
N ALA A 75 -8.99 -8.88 -3.80
CA ALA A 75 -8.87 -9.57 -2.52
C ALA A 75 -7.58 -10.41 -2.40
N ARG A 76 -6.99 -10.83 -3.53
CA ARG A 76 -5.72 -11.58 -3.54
C ARG A 76 -4.48 -10.70 -3.30
N THR A 77 -4.65 -9.38 -3.28
CA THR A 77 -3.54 -8.40 -3.19
C THR A 77 -3.42 -7.74 -1.82
N CYS A 78 -4.27 -8.15 -0.87
CA CYS A 78 -4.28 -7.64 0.49
C CYS A 78 -4.65 -8.73 1.50
N GLN A 79 -4.48 -8.40 2.77
CA GLN A 79 -5.07 -9.07 3.91
C GLN A 79 -5.96 -8.10 4.70
N VAL A 80 -6.91 -8.61 5.47
CA VAL A 80 -7.65 -7.79 6.44
C VAL A 80 -6.66 -7.18 7.43
N GLY A 81 -6.80 -5.88 7.68
CA GLY A 81 -5.88 -5.09 8.50
C GLY A 81 -4.69 -4.48 7.75
N ASP A 82 -4.48 -4.82 6.47
CA ASP A 82 -3.47 -4.13 5.66
C ASP A 82 -3.80 -2.65 5.54
N GLN A 83 -2.75 -1.83 5.60
CA GLN A 83 -2.87 -0.40 5.40
C GLN A 83 -2.63 -0.06 3.92
N ILE A 84 -3.61 0.57 3.28
CA ILE A 84 -3.56 0.90 1.86
C ILE A 84 -3.68 2.41 1.62
N ILE A 85 -3.26 2.84 0.42
CA ILE A 85 -3.47 4.17 -0.09
C ILE A 85 -4.36 4.06 -1.32
N VAL A 86 -5.51 4.75 -1.31
CA VAL A 86 -6.42 4.82 -2.46
C VAL A 86 -6.27 6.19 -3.10
N CYS A 87 -5.93 6.25 -4.38
CA CYS A 87 -5.71 7.49 -5.12
C CYS A 87 -6.64 7.58 -6.32
N SER A 88 -7.46 8.62 -6.36
CA SER A 88 -8.18 8.96 -7.58
C SER A 88 -7.37 9.95 -8.42
N SER A 89 -7.64 9.98 -9.73
CA SER A 89 -6.86 10.79 -10.67
C SER A 89 -7.75 11.43 -11.70
N ARG A 90 -7.29 12.56 -12.23
CA ARG A 90 -7.96 13.28 -13.31
C ARG A 90 -6.97 13.68 -14.38
N TYR A 91 -7.45 13.82 -15.61
CA TYR A 91 -6.66 14.37 -16.70
C TYR A 91 -6.91 15.87 -16.80
N VAL A 92 -5.84 16.67 -16.80
CA VAL A 92 -5.92 18.13 -16.91
C VAL A 92 -4.91 18.69 -17.89
N ASP A 93 -5.17 19.88 -18.39
CA ASP A 93 -4.13 20.68 -19.04
C ASP A 93 -3.15 21.22 -18.01
N GLU A 94 -1.90 21.40 -18.42
CA GLU A 94 -0.81 21.82 -17.54
C GLU A 94 -1.11 23.14 -16.81
N ALA A 95 -1.68 24.12 -17.52
CA ALA A 95 -2.07 25.40 -16.95
C ALA A 95 -3.16 25.29 -15.84
N GLN A 96 -3.91 24.18 -15.79
CA GLN A 96 -4.95 23.98 -14.79
C GLN A 96 -4.40 23.46 -13.44
N ILE A 97 -3.12 23.05 -13.37
CA ILE A 97 -2.55 22.46 -12.15
C ILE A 97 -2.66 23.37 -10.93
N VAL A 98 -2.51 24.69 -11.12
CA VAL A 98 -2.61 25.70 -10.05
C VAL A 98 -4.02 25.84 -9.48
N ARG A 99 -5.04 25.43 -10.27
CA ARG A 99 -6.45 25.46 -9.87
C ARG A 99 -6.87 24.21 -9.10
N LEU A 100 -6.07 23.14 -9.17
CA LEU A 100 -6.38 21.93 -8.44
C LEU A 100 -6.10 22.10 -6.95
N LYS A 101 -6.99 21.50 -6.16
CA LYS A 101 -6.92 21.41 -4.70
C LYS A 101 -7.29 19.98 -4.26
N PRO A 102 -6.46 18.96 -4.58
CA PRO A 102 -6.76 17.58 -4.21
C PRO A 102 -6.90 17.44 -2.70
N ARG A 103 -7.94 16.74 -2.25
CA ARG A 103 -8.19 16.46 -0.84
C ARG A 103 -7.52 15.16 -0.44
N ILE A 104 -6.78 15.20 0.66
CA ILE A 104 -6.01 14.10 1.19
C ILE A 104 -6.51 13.84 2.61
N LEU A 105 -7.09 12.66 2.83
CA LEU A 105 -7.57 12.23 4.14
C LEU A 105 -6.59 11.21 4.70
N ALA A 106 -6.22 11.33 5.97
CA ALA A 106 -5.43 10.31 6.67
C ALA A 106 -6.30 9.59 7.71
N PHE A 107 -5.99 8.32 7.95
CA PHE A 107 -6.84 7.43 8.74
C PHE A 107 -6.10 6.80 9.92
N ASP A 108 -6.84 6.58 11.02
CA ASP A 108 -6.40 5.69 12.11
C ASP A 108 -6.68 4.21 11.79
N ARG A 109 -6.38 3.32 12.75
CA ARG A 109 -6.62 1.86 12.66
C ARG A 109 -8.09 1.47 12.56
N ASN A 110 -8.99 2.34 12.99
CA ASN A 110 -10.43 2.14 12.96
C ASN A 110 -11.09 2.89 11.78
N ASN A 111 -10.27 3.33 10.81
CA ASN A 111 -10.69 4.12 9.66
C ASN A 111 -11.44 5.41 10.02
N HIS A 112 -11.16 6.03 11.17
CA HIS A 112 -11.55 7.42 11.39
C HIS A 112 -10.58 8.35 10.66
N ILE A 113 -11.12 9.43 10.10
CA ILE A 113 -10.31 10.48 9.51
C ILE A 113 -9.63 11.26 10.64
N THR A 114 -8.31 11.19 10.70
CA THR A 114 -7.50 11.89 11.71
C THR A 114 -6.88 13.18 11.21
N ASP A 115 -6.70 13.32 9.89
CA ASP A 115 -6.12 14.51 9.29
C ASP A 115 -6.75 14.79 7.93
N ARG A 116 -6.89 16.08 7.62
CA ARG A 116 -7.46 16.62 6.39
C ARG A 116 -6.45 17.60 5.81
N MET A 117 -5.97 17.30 4.62
CA MET A 117 -5.02 18.14 3.93
C MET A 117 -5.49 18.47 2.52
N ILE A 118 -5.02 19.62 2.05
CA ILE A 118 -5.17 20.06 0.66
C ILE A 118 -3.79 20.21 0.07
N TYR A 119 -3.56 19.58 -1.07
CA TYR A 119 -2.38 19.84 -1.89
C TYR A 119 -2.65 21.04 -2.79
N SER A 120 -1.67 21.94 -2.90
CA SER A 120 -1.79 23.14 -3.73
C SER A 120 -0.52 23.35 -4.54
N VAL A 121 -0.71 23.73 -5.80
CA VAL A 121 0.35 24.25 -6.65
C VAL A 121 0.08 25.73 -6.90
N THR A 122 1.12 26.54 -6.82
CA THR A 122 1.11 27.97 -7.16
C THR A 122 2.27 28.27 -8.12
N LEU A 123 2.30 29.48 -8.68
CA LEU A 123 3.44 29.99 -9.45
C LEU A 123 4.17 31.05 -8.62
N ASP A 124 5.49 31.02 -8.64
CA ASP A 124 6.30 32.12 -8.10
C ASP A 124 6.41 33.29 -9.11
N GLY A 125 7.12 34.35 -8.71
CA GLY A 125 7.33 35.53 -9.58
C GLY A 125 8.16 35.27 -10.84
N ALA A 126 8.73 34.08 -11.00
CA ALA A 126 9.47 33.64 -12.18
C ALA A 126 8.72 32.52 -12.95
N GLU A 127 7.41 32.38 -12.73
CA GLU A 127 6.55 31.37 -13.34
C GLU A 127 6.98 29.92 -13.07
N ARG A 128 7.65 29.67 -11.95
CA ARG A 128 8.00 28.31 -11.51
C ARG A 128 6.95 27.77 -10.56
N TYR A 129 6.68 26.47 -10.65
CA TYR A 129 5.74 25.81 -9.76
C TYR A 129 6.27 25.73 -8.33
N CYS A 130 5.45 26.19 -7.38
CA CYS A 130 5.62 25.98 -5.95
C CYS A 130 4.56 24.98 -5.48
N PHE A 131 4.91 24.13 -4.51
CA PHE A 131 4.03 23.12 -3.95
C PHE A 131 3.90 23.28 -2.45
N GLU A 132 2.66 23.17 -1.95
CA GLU A 132 2.35 23.27 -0.54
C GLU A 132 1.36 22.18 -0.13
N ILE A 133 1.51 21.73 1.12
CA ILE A 133 0.53 20.92 1.82
C ILE A 133 -0.09 21.81 2.89
N ARG A 134 -1.41 21.95 2.87
CA ARG A 134 -2.16 22.75 3.84
C ARG A 134 -3.04 21.85 4.69
N GLY A 135 -2.96 21.97 6.02
CA GLY A 135 -3.87 21.30 6.94
C GLY A 135 -5.25 21.96 6.99
N GLU A 136 -6.18 21.33 7.72
CA GLU A 136 -7.54 21.82 7.92
C GLU A 136 -7.58 23.23 8.55
N ALA A 137 -6.68 23.52 9.48
CA ALA A 137 -6.56 24.83 10.12
C ALA A 137 -5.91 25.90 9.22
N GLY A 138 -5.57 25.55 7.97
CA GLY A 138 -4.88 26.44 7.02
C GLY A 138 -3.37 26.53 7.24
N ASP A 139 -2.82 25.80 8.21
CA ASP A 139 -1.39 25.72 8.49
C ASP A 139 -0.65 24.99 7.37
N VAL A 140 0.55 25.48 7.03
CA VAL A 140 1.42 24.84 6.03
C VAL A 140 2.18 23.71 6.71
N LYS A 141 2.04 22.49 6.17
CA LYS A 141 2.74 21.30 6.65
C LYS A 141 4.12 21.20 6.00
N PRO A 142 5.13 20.64 6.70
CA PRO A 142 6.46 20.44 6.14
C PRO A 142 6.44 19.46 4.97
N ILE A 143 7.41 19.59 4.07
CA ILE A 143 7.64 18.66 2.96
C ILE A 143 9.09 18.13 3.10
N PRO A 144 9.29 16.80 3.22
CA PRO A 144 8.28 15.75 3.23
C PRO A 144 7.46 15.71 4.53
N LEU A 145 6.15 15.52 4.39
CA LEU A 145 5.28 15.25 5.54
C LEU A 145 5.43 13.79 5.95
N ARG A 146 5.87 13.58 7.20
CA ARG A 146 6.03 12.23 7.77
C ARG A 146 4.77 11.85 8.54
N THR A 147 4.30 10.63 8.33
CA THR A 147 3.21 10.06 9.14
C THR A 147 3.74 9.77 10.55
N ALA A 148 2.96 10.10 11.58
CA ALA A 148 3.36 9.97 12.99
C ALA A 148 3.75 8.55 13.42
N GLU A 149 3.36 7.52 12.65
CA GLU A 149 3.69 6.11 12.91
C GLU A 149 5.19 5.79 12.84
N LEU A 150 6.03 6.74 12.36
CA LEU A 150 7.49 6.58 12.27
C LEU A 150 8.28 7.21 13.43
N GLU A 151 7.67 7.46 14.59
CA GLU A 151 8.41 7.48 15.85
C GLU A 151 8.61 6.06 16.37
N LEU A 152 9.29 5.21 15.57
CA LEU A 152 9.90 4.01 16.11
C LEU A 152 10.86 4.46 17.22
N ARG A 153 10.65 3.96 18.44
CA ARG A 153 11.53 4.25 19.56
C ARG A 153 12.95 3.83 19.17
N PRO A 154 14.01 4.56 19.58
CA PRO A 154 15.40 4.20 19.29
C PRO A 154 15.77 2.75 19.64
N THR A 155 14.98 2.09 20.49
CA THR A 155 15.11 0.70 20.94
C THR A 155 14.77 -0.35 19.88
N ASP A 156 14.10 0.02 18.79
CA ASP A 156 13.75 -0.94 17.73
C ASP A 156 14.86 -1.07 16.67
N ARG A 157 16.02 -0.43 16.89
CA ARG A 157 17.27 -0.79 16.21
C ARG A 157 17.72 -2.15 16.73
N ILE A 158 17.28 -3.20 16.05
CA ILE A 158 17.87 -4.54 16.17
C ILE A 158 19.39 -4.38 16.14
N GLY A 159 20.02 -4.79 17.24
CA GLY A 159 21.46 -4.80 17.40
C GLY A 159 22.09 -5.66 16.32
N ILE A 160 22.75 -5.02 15.37
CA ILE A 160 23.85 -5.64 14.65
C ILE A 160 25.06 -5.42 15.56
N GLU A 161 25.13 -6.19 16.64
CA GLU A 161 26.36 -6.35 17.39
C GLU A 161 27.30 -7.17 16.49
N ASN A 162 28.36 -6.52 16.03
CA ASN A 162 29.48 -7.16 15.38
C ASN A 162 30.21 -8.02 16.42
N GLU A 163 29.82 -9.28 16.57
CA GLU A 163 30.63 -10.29 17.25
C GLU A 163 31.82 -10.66 16.36
N PRO A 164 33.08 -10.51 16.82
CA PRO A 164 34.24 -10.92 16.06
C PRO A 164 34.39 -12.43 16.17
N HIS A 165 34.01 -13.17 15.14
CA HIS A 165 34.31 -14.60 15.08
C HIS A 165 35.82 -14.84 14.98
N LEU A 166 36.38 -15.17 16.14
CA LEU A 166 37.67 -15.77 16.37
C LEU A 166 37.84 -17.00 15.45
N CYS A 167 38.73 -16.91 14.47
CA CYS A 167 39.14 -18.06 13.67
C CYS A 167 40.31 -18.76 14.37
N SER A 168 40.04 -19.81 15.14
CA SER A 168 41.06 -20.70 15.71
C SER A 168 40.87 -22.14 15.21
N HIS A 169 41.88 -22.57 14.44
CA HIS A 169 42.43 -23.92 14.25
C HIS A 169 41.53 -25.16 14.10
N GLY A 170 41.77 -25.91 13.01
CA GLY A 170 41.44 -27.34 12.96
C GLY A 170 41.81 -28.02 11.64
N ARG A 171 42.95 -28.72 11.65
CA ARG A 171 43.52 -29.54 10.55
C ARG A 171 42.49 -30.45 9.84
N ALA A 172 42.52 -30.48 8.51
CA ALA A 172 41.92 -31.54 7.70
C ALA A 172 43.00 -32.55 7.27
N GLY A 173 42.98 -33.74 7.89
CA GLY A 173 43.74 -34.91 7.48
C GLY A 173 43.00 -35.69 6.39
N HIS A 174 43.77 -36.23 5.45
CA HIS A 174 43.38 -37.19 4.43
C HIS A 174 42.74 -38.46 5.00
N GLY A 175 41.75 -39.02 4.30
CA GLY A 175 41.28 -40.38 4.57
C GLY A 175 39.96 -40.76 3.90
N SER A 176 39.93 -40.85 2.57
CA SER A 176 38.84 -41.48 1.83
C SER A 176 38.93 -43.01 1.97
N LYS A 177 37.88 -43.64 2.49
CA LYS A 177 37.58 -45.06 2.26
C LYS A 177 36.12 -45.22 1.90
N ALA A 178 35.93 -45.87 0.76
CA ALA A 178 34.67 -46.28 0.17
C ALA A 178 33.92 -47.32 1.02
N ALA A 179 32.60 -47.28 0.95
CA ALA A 179 31.74 -48.43 1.23
C ALA A 179 30.53 -48.40 0.28
N THR A 180 30.54 -49.35 -0.64
CA THR A 180 29.50 -49.73 -1.58
C THR A 180 28.36 -50.44 -0.83
N VAL A 181 27.10 -50.14 -1.15
CA VAL A 181 25.98 -51.08 -0.96
C VAL A 181 25.04 -50.94 -2.16
N GLU A 182 24.96 -52.02 -2.94
CA GLU A 182 23.97 -52.29 -3.98
C GLU A 182 22.73 -53.00 -3.38
N GLY A 183 21.61 -52.89 -4.10
CA GLY A 183 20.39 -53.68 -3.95
C GLY A 183 19.16 -52.78 -3.95
N GLY A 184 18.22 -52.77 -4.90
CA GLY A 184 17.82 -53.76 -5.91
C GLY A 184 16.31 -53.98 -5.74
N GLY A 185 15.49 -53.74 -6.78
CA GLY A 185 14.09 -54.21 -6.78
C GLY A 185 13.05 -53.40 -7.55
N ALA A 186 12.90 -53.73 -8.84
CA ALA A 186 11.68 -53.89 -9.65
C ALA A 186 10.51 -52.87 -9.65
N ALA A 187 10.18 -52.40 -10.87
CA ALA A 187 8.91 -51.79 -11.30
C ALA A 187 7.92 -52.88 -11.81
N PRO A 188 6.83 -52.56 -12.55
CA PRO A 188 5.72 -51.60 -12.38
C PRO A 188 4.34 -52.34 -12.43
N ARG A 189 3.21 -51.67 -12.16
CA ARG A 189 1.91 -52.03 -12.77
C ARG A 189 0.98 -50.83 -12.97
N ASP A 190 0.33 -50.90 -14.13
CA ASP A 190 -0.73 -50.07 -14.70
C ASP A 190 -1.95 -49.87 -13.79
N ASP A 191 -2.68 -48.78 -13.99
CA ASP A 191 -4.14 -48.84 -14.04
C ASP A 191 -4.72 -47.79 -14.98
N ASP A 192 -5.82 -48.19 -15.59
CA ASP A 192 -6.47 -47.73 -16.80
C ASP A 192 -7.41 -46.53 -16.58
N ARG A 193 -7.62 -45.85 -17.71
CA ARG A 193 -8.79 -45.08 -18.17
C ARG A 193 -10.02 -44.99 -17.25
N LEU A 194 -10.51 -43.75 -17.10
CA LEU A 194 -11.85 -43.29 -17.54
C LEU A 194 -11.86 -41.77 -17.71
#